data_AF-A0A1D8A423-F1
#
_entry.id   AF-A0A1D8A423-F1
#
_cell.length_a   1.000
_cell.length_b   1.000
_cell.length_c   1.000
_cell.angle_alpha   90.00
_cell.angle_beta   90.00
_cell.angle_gamma   90.00
#
_symmetry.space_group_name_H-M   'P 1'
#
loop_
_entity.id
_entity.type
_entity.pdbx_description
1 polymer ?
#
loop_
_entity_poly.entity_id
_entity_poly.type
_entity_poly.pdbx_seq_one_letter_code
_entity_poly.pdbx_strand_id
1 'polypeptide(L)' 'MAFKTLQTKREPLTLETLAQSIARRRAAAPEIVVPRNEGKRRTASKQALLEAIAETGTKW' A
#
# COMPACT_ATOMS: atom_id res chain seq x y z
N MET A 1 24.83 -12.08 20.71
CA MET A 1 24.66 -10.60 20.80
C MET A 1 23.17 -10.32 20.86
N ALA A 2 22.63 -9.88 22.01
CA ALA A 2 21.20 -9.56 22.11
C ALA A 2 20.92 -8.20 21.46
N PHE A 3 20.04 -8.16 20.46
CA PHE A 3 19.59 -6.91 19.84
C PHE A 3 18.74 -6.16 20.86
N LYS A 4 19.18 -4.96 21.29
CA LYS A 4 18.38 -4.10 22.16
C LYS A 4 17.15 -3.64 21.37
N THR A 5 15.98 -4.17 21.70
CA THR A 5 14.71 -3.63 21.22
C THR A 5 14.57 -2.23 21.78
N LEU A 6 14.64 -1.21 20.92
CA LEU A 6 14.31 0.17 21.28
C LEU A 6 12.82 0.22 21.61
N GLN A 7 12.47 0.00 22.89
CA GLN A 7 11.13 0.23 23.39
C GLN A 7 10.88 1.74 23.41
N THR A 8 10.43 2.27 22.28
CA THR A 8 9.96 3.65 22.24
C THR A 8 8.65 3.72 23.03
N LYS A 9 8.70 4.29 24.23
CA LYS A 9 7.50 4.63 25.00
C LYS A 9 6.79 5.78 24.26
N ARG A 10 5.68 5.48 23.59
CA ARG A 10 4.80 6.48 23.00
C ARG A 10 3.42 6.30 23.59
N GLU A 11 2.82 7.41 23.98
CA GLU A 11 1.43 7.41 24.42
C GLU A 11 0.52 6.94 23.28
N PRO A 12 -0.52 6.14 23.58
CA PRO A 12 -1.48 5.72 22.57
C PRO A 12 -2.23 6.94 22.03
N LEU A 13 -2.37 7.01 20.71
CA LEU A 13 -3.16 8.05 20.05
C LEU A 13 -4.61 7.59 19.93
N THR A 14 -5.54 8.52 20.15
CA THR A 14 -6.95 8.29 19.83
C THR A 14 -7.14 8.29 18.30
N LEU A 15 -8.23 7.67 17.83
CA LEU A 15 -8.54 7.65 16.39
C LEU A 15 -8.77 9.06 15.83
N GLU A 16 -9.36 9.95 16.63
CA GLU A 16 -9.61 11.34 16.24
C GLU A 16 -8.31 12.13 16.05
N THR A 17 -7.38 12.01 16.99
CA THR A 17 -6.07 12.68 16.90
C THR A 17 -5.25 12.12 15.73
N LEU A 18 -5.35 10.81 15.48
CA LEU A 18 -4.77 10.19 14.30
C LEU A 18 -5.37 10.77 13.01
N ALA A 19 -6.69 10.85 12.90
CA ALA A 19 -7.39 11.36 11.71
C ALA A 19 -6.98 12.81 11.39
N GLN A 20 -6.95 13.69 12.40
CA GLN A 20 -6.48 15.07 12.25
C GLN A 20 -5.03 15.13 11.77
N SER A 21 -4.16 14.28 12.33
CA SER A 21 -2.75 14.21 11.93
C SER A 21 -2.56 13.76 10.47
N ILE A 22 -3.44 12.88 9.98
CA ILE A 22 -3.43 12.40 8.58
C ILE A 22 -3.92 13.50 7.65
N ALA A 23 -5.02 14.18 8.00
CA ALA A 23 -5.55 15.29 7.20
C ALA A 23 -4.52 16.41 7.03
N ARG A 24 -3.86 16.82 8.12
CA ARG A 24 -2.76 17.79 8.08
C ARG A 24 -1.62 17.34 7.18
N ARG A 25 -1.20 16.08 7.28
CA ARG A 25 -0.12 15.53 6.46
C ARG A 25 -0.48 15.46 4.99
N ARG A 26 -1.72 15.11 4.65
CA ARG A 26 -2.22 15.11 3.26
C ARG A 26 -2.24 16.52 2.66
N ALA A 27 -2.66 17.52 3.43
CA ALA A 27 -2.67 18.90 2.98
C ALA A 27 -1.26 19.47 2.74
N ALA A 28 -0.27 19.04 3.51
CA ALA A 28 1.13 19.45 3.36
C ALA A 28 1.94 18.61 2.36
N ALA A 29 1.43 17.45 1.95
CA ALA A 29 2.13 16.57 1.05
C ALA A 29 1.99 17.07 -0.40
N PRO A 30 3.09 17.08 -1.20
CA PRO A 30 2.99 17.31 -2.64
C PRO A 30 2.19 16.17 -3.29
N GLU A 31 1.70 16.41 -4.51
CA GLU A 31 1.01 15.38 -5.30
C GLU A 31 1.93 14.17 -5.50
N ILE A 32 1.58 13.04 -4.88
CA ILE A 32 2.29 11.78 -5.05
C ILE A 32 1.72 11.09 -6.27
N VAL A 33 2.32 11.35 -7.44
CA VAL A 33 2.08 10.55 -8.64
C VAL A 33 2.84 9.24 -8.45
N VAL A 34 2.21 8.29 -7.74
CA VAL A 34 2.66 6.90 -7.78
C VAL A 34 2.30 6.41 -9.18
N PRO A 35 3.27 6.06 -10.05
CA PRO A 35 2.95 5.39 -11.29
C PRO A 35 2.22 4.11 -10.89
N ARG A 36 0.90 4.09 -11.10
CA ARG A 36 0.13 2.87 -10.91
C ARG A 36 0.83 1.87 -11.81
N ASN A 37 1.17 0.71 -11.28
CA ASN A 37 1.69 -0.35 -12.13
C ASN A 37 0.47 -0.80 -12.95
N GLU A 38 0.17 -0.08 -14.04
CA GLU A 38 -1.04 -0.20 -14.87
C GLU A 38 -1.11 -1.56 -15.58
N GLY A 39 -0.20 -2.48 -15.26
CA GLY A 39 -0.09 -3.79 -15.89
C GLY A 39 0.34 -3.72 -17.35
N LYS A 40 0.68 -2.53 -17.87
CA LYS A 40 1.02 -2.32 -19.29
C LYS A 40 2.34 -2.97 -19.72
N ARG A 41 3.19 -3.35 -18.77
CA ARG A 41 4.46 -4.07 -19.01
C ARG A 41 4.43 -5.48 -18.44
N ARG A 42 3.34 -6.23 -18.68
CA ARG A 42 3.30 -7.66 -18.37
C ARG A 42 4.15 -8.43 -19.39
N THR A 43 4.88 -9.42 -18.92
CA THR A 43 5.51 -10.41 -19.81
C THR A 43 4.44 -11.27 -20.48
N ALA A 44 4.76 -11.87 -21.63
CA ALA A 44 3.83 -12.75 -22.34
C ALA A 44 3.30 -13.88 -21.44
N SER A 45 4.18 -14.48 -20.61
CA SER A 45 3.79 -15.50 -19.63
C SER A 45 2.76 -15.01 -18.62
N LYS A 46 2.87 -13.75 -18.17
CA LYS A 46 1.96 -13.16 -17.19
C LYS A 46 0.62 -12.74 -17.82
N GLN A 47 0.60 -12.44 -19.12
CA GLN A 47 -0.65 -12.19 -19.85
C GLN A 47 -1.43 -13.50 -20.01
N ALA A 48 -0.78 -14.56 -20.50
CA ALA A 48 -1.39 -15.88 -20.66
C ALA A 48 -1.99 -16.43 -19.35
N LEU A 49 -1.28 -16.26 -18.22
CA LEU A 49 -1.80 -16.66 -16.92
C LEU A 49 -3.10 -15.93 -16.56
N LEU A 50 -3.19 -14.63 -16.83
CA LEU A 50 -4.34 -13.82 -16.46
C LEU A 50 -5.53 -14.06 -17.40
N GLU A 51 -5.27 -14.41 -18.66
CA GLU A 51 -6.29 -14.88 -19.60
C GLU A 51 -6.88 -16.22 -19.13
N ALA A 52 -6.03 -17.18 -18.75
CA ALA A 52 -6.49 -18.46 -18.21
C ALA A 52 -7.33 -18.29 -16.92
N ILE A 53 -6.94 -17.36 -16.03
CA ILE A 53 -7.72 -17.03 -14.83
C ILE A 53 -9.05 -16.34 -15.18
N ALA A 54 -9.09 -15.53 -16.24
CA ALA A 54 -10.33 -14.88 -16.69
C ALA A 54 -11.31 -15.90 -17.28
N GLU A 55 -10.81 -16.91 -18.00
CA GLU A 55 -11.61 -17.99 -18.57
C GLU A 55 -12.27 -18.89 -17.52
N THR A 56 -11.66 -19.07 -16.36
CA THR A 56 -12.30 -19.82 -15.26
C THR A 56 -13.49 -19.09 -14.64
N GLY A 57 -13.74 -17.82 -15.02
CA GLY A 57 -14.89 -17.02 -14.58
C GLY A 57 -14.92 -16.74 -13.08
N THR A 58 -13.84 -17.07 -12.37
CA THR A 58 -13.76 -17.03 -10.92
C THR A 58 -13.18 -15.69 -10.51
N LYS A 59 -13.98 -14.86 -9.82
CA LYS A 59 -13.46 -13.65 -9.18
C LYS A 59 -12.70 -14.09 -7.93
N TRP A 60 -11.37 -14.00 -7.97
CA TRP A 60 -10.52 -14.01 -6.79
C TRP A 60 -10.54 -12.65 -6.11
#